data_AF-A0AA35JW52-F1
#
_entry.id   AF-A0AA35JW52-F1
#
_cell.length_a   1.000
_cell.length_b   1.000
_cell.length_c   1.000
_cell.angle_alpha   90.00
_cell.angle_beta   90.00
_cell.angle_gamma   90.00
#
_symmetry.space_group_name_H-M   'P 1'
#
loop_
_entity.id
_entity.type
_entity.pdbx_description
1 polymer ?
#
loop_
_entity_poly.entity_id
_entity_poly.type
_entity_poly.pdbx_seq_one_letter_code
_entity_poly.pdbx_strand_id
1 'polypeptide(L)'
;MVKRVEKLFHKYNNETEWRQNIDIVMKWFLEENLDFVALYFGEPDSTGHKYGPESQERKDMVSQVDRTVGYLRQRLEETGLSSNLNMIITSDHGMETVIKTDEIHLQKVQNFSFQDIKFELVDYGPHGLLEPKPGKLEQVYEALKNAHPKLHVYKKEEFPRRFRYANNTRITPLVLYGDPGYVIHGRIKVQFNKGEHGFDNEVMNMKTIFRAVGPAFKKGLEVDPFESVNIYALLCELLEITPEPHDGSLSVTQNMLAKNAGASLECEYCNGTNNCTGLKRPCPSGQDACSISLLEVPSSKDKKISKSCASSETCKLGLIEVTHGKGNFMRESITCCKEIDCTPATPTFPPQSTKPNGKSCPGCFSPTGKCTAEVVDCTGSDTYCVSFVTSTDENVINYNMKGCISESSCGLLKTHKEGVFGNNGPIKNVTCTQANNTSTSLSPSFGFLLLALLLITLLL
;
A
#
# COMPACT_ATOMS: atom_id res chain seq x y z
N MET A 1 -27.26 -4.55 4.33
CA MET A 1 -26.80 -3.70 3.22
C MET A 1 -27.06 -2.25 3.58
N VAL A 2 -26.01 -1.47 3.85
CA VAL A 2 -26.12 -0.02 4.08
C VAL A 2 -25.91 0.69 2.74
N LYS A 3 -26.65 1.76 2.47
CA LYS A 3 -26.45 2.56 1.24
C LYS A 3 -26.74 4.03 1.49
N ARG A 4 -25.97 4.89 0.82
CA ARG A 4 -26.26 6.32 0.66
C ARG A 4 -26.38 6.59 -0.83
N VAL A 5 -27.53 7.12 -1.24
CA VAL A 5 -27.83 7.41 -2.64
C VAL A 5 -27.89 8.92 -2.81
N GLU A 6 -27.38 9.38 -3.93
CA GLU A 6 -27.42 10.79 -4.32
C GLU A 6 -28.87 11.30 -4.41
N LYS A 7 -29.06 12.57 -4.07
CA LYS A 7 -30.37 13.22 -4.14
C LYS A 7 -30.66 13.64 -5.57
N LEU A 8 -31.94 13.85 -5.89
CA LEU A 8 -32.32 14.51 -7.13
C LEU A 8 -31.64 15.88 -7.22
N PHE A 9 -31.00 16.18 -8.35
CA PHE A 9 -30.16 17.39 -8.57
C PHE A 9 -28.89 17.47 -7.72
N HIS A 10 -28.25 16.34 -7.44
CA HIS A 10 -26.96 16.28 -6.75
C HIS A 10 -25.89 17.10 -7.48
N LYS A 11 -25.09 17.84 -6.71
CA LYS A 11 -23.99 18.66 -7.23
C LYS A 11 -22.71 17.84 -7.15
N TYR A 12 -22.34 17.25 -8.28
CA TYR A 12 -21.19 16.37 -8.34
C TYR A 12 -19.90 17.03 -7.89
N ASN A 13 -19.69 18.33 -8.13
CA ASN A 13 -18.45 19.04 -7.78
C ASN A 13 -18.25 19.42 -6.29
N ASN A 14 -19.06 18.89 -5.37
CA ASN A 14 -19.02 19.29 -3.96
C ASN A 14 -17.97 18.51 -3.14
N GLU A 15 -16.74 19.04 -3.04
CA GLU A 15 -15.63 18.42 -2.29
C GLU A 15 -15.98 18.13 -0.82
N THR A 16 -16.75 19.01 -0.17
CA THR A 16 -17.16 18.82 1.23
C THR A 16 -18.01 17.57 1.40
N GLU A 17 -18.93 17.31 0.47
CA GLU A 17 -19.76 16.11 0.52
C GLU A 17 -18.95 14.85 0.24
N TRP A 18 -17.99 14.90 -0.68
CA TRP A 18 -17.09 13.78 -0.94
C TRP A 18 -16.29 13.38 0.30
N ARG A 19 -15.77 14.36 1.05
CA ARG A 19 -15.07 14.12 2.33
C ARG A 19 -16.00 13.51 3.38
N GLN A 20 -17.24 13.98 3.47
CA GLN A 20 -18.25 13.38 4.35
C GLN A 20 -18.57 11.93 3.96
N ASN A 21 -18.63 11.63 2.66
CA ASN A 21 -18.84 10.27 2.18
C ASN A 21 -17.65 9.37 2.56
N ILE A 22 -16.42 9.86 2.44
CA ILE A 22 -15.21 9.15 2.91
C ILE A 22 -15.30 8.84 4.41
N ASP A 23 -15.68 9.81 5.24
CA ASP A 23 -15.84 9.59 6.69
C ASP A 23 -16.90 8.53 7.01
N ILE A 24 -17.99 8.49 6.23
CA ILE A 24 -19.02 7.45 6.36
C ILE A 24 -18.46 6.07 5.95
N VAL A 25 -17.68 6.00 4.88
CA VAL A 25 -17.00 4.77 4.47
C VAL A 25 -16.09 4.27 5.60
N MET A 26 -15.32 5.14 6.26
CA MET A 26 -14.51 4.75 7.42
C MET A 26 -15.37 4.16 8.54
N LYS A 27 -16.50 4.80 8.86
CA LYS A 27 -17.44 4.29 9.88
C LYS A 27 -18.02 2.93 9.50
N TRP A 28 -18.37 2.72 8.23
CA TRP A 28 -18.87 1.43 7.78
C TRP A 28 -17.85 0.29 7.94
N PHE A 29 -16.55 0.56 7.72
CA PHE A 29 -15.52 -0.44 8.00
C PHE A 29 -15.33 -0.67 9.50
N LEU A 30 -15.30 0.38 10.32
CA LEU A 30 -14.94 0.30 11.73
C LEU A 30 -16.09 -0.11 12.67
N GLU A 31 -17.30 0.35 12.38
CA GLU A 31 -18.47 0.20 13.26
C GLU A 31 -19.45 -0.86 12.74
N GLU A 32 -19.66 -0.90 11.42
CA GLU A 32 -20.60 -1.84 10.78
C GLU A 32 -19.92 -3.12 10.28
N ASN A 33 -18.58 -3.18 10.35
CA ASN A 33 -17.76 -4.33 9.95
C ASN A 33 -18.09 -4.85 8.53
N LEU A 34 -18.16 -3.94 7.55
CA LEU A 34 -18.38 -4.30 6.16
C LEU A 34 -17.09 -4.76 5.47
N ASP A 35 -17.14 -5.84 4.70
CA ASP A 35 -15.98 -6.37 3.95
C ASP A 35 -15.78 -5.69 2.58
N PHE A 36 -16.84 -5.10 2.03
CA PHE A 36 -16.82 -4.42 0.73
C PHE A 36 -17.61 -3.12 0.77
N VAL A 37 -17.00 -2.03 0.28
CA VAL A 37 -17.64 -0.73 0.10
C VAL A 37 -17.26 -0.16 -1.25
N ALA A 38 -18.27 0.28 -2.01
CA ALA A 38 -18.08 1.04 -3.24
C ALA A 38 -18.32 2.54 -2.96
N LEU A 39 -17.39 3.38 -3.42
CA LEU A 39 -17.45 4.83 -3.34
C LEU A 39 -17.36 5.42 -4.74
N TYR A 40 -18.24 6.37 -5.05
CA TYR A 40 -18.35 6.98 -6.37
C TYR A 40 -18.26 8.51 -6.28
N PHE A 41 -17.65 9.11 -7.31
CA PHE A 41 -17.62 10.55 -7.55
C PHE A 41 -17.99 10.79 -9.02
N GLY A 42 -18.98 11.65 -9.30
CA GLY A 42 -19.37 11.98 -10.68
C GLY A 42 -18.49 13.02 -11.37
N GLU A 43 -17.34 13.35 -10.80
CA GLU A 43 -16.31 14.18 -11.43
C GLU A 43 -15.07 13.31 -11.70
N PRO A 44 -14.29 13.60 -12.74
CA PRO A 44 -14.31 14.81 -13.58
C PRO A 44 -15.28 14.77 -14.78
N ASP A 45 -16.17 13.78 -14.85
CA ASP A 45 -17.09 13.57 -15.97
C ASP A 45 -17.98 14.77 -16.26
N SER A 46 -18.73 15.25 -15.25
CA SER A 46 -19.65 16.39 -15.41
C SER A 46 -18.95 17.66 -15.92
N THR A 47 -17.74 17.95 -15.40
CA THR A 47 -16.90 19.05 -15.90
C THR A 47 -16.40 18.77 -17.32
N GLY A 48 -16.00 17.53 -17.61
CA GLY A 48 -15.58 17.08 -18.93
C GLY A 48 -16.64 17.26 -20.01
N HIS A 49 -17.90 16.91 -19.72
CA HIS A 49 -19.00 17.16 -20.64
C HIS A 49 -19.18 18.65 -20.93
N LYS A 50 -19.18 19.48 -19.89
CA LYS A 50 -19.50 20.90 -20.01
C LYS A 50 -18.41 21.69 -20.72
N TYR A 51 -17.14 21.40 -20.42
CA TYR A 51 -16.00 22.21 -20.86
C TYR A 51 -15.10 21.53 -21.89
N GLY A 52 -15.13 20.20 -21.98
CA GLY A 52 -14.28 19.38 -22.84
C GLY A 52 -13.11 18.75 -22.06
N PRO A 53 -12.54 17.63 -22.55
CA PRO A 53 -11.49 16.91 -21.84
C PRO A 53 -10.16 17.68 -21.71
N GLU A 54 -9.86 18.59 -22.64
CA GLU A 54 -8.61 19.38 -22.66
C GLU A 54 -8.73 20.74 -21.95
N SER A 55 -9.83 20.98 -21.23
CA SER A 55 -10.11 22.29 -20.63
C SER A 55 -9.36 22.51 -19.31
N GLN A 56 -9.08 23.78 -18.99
CA GLN A 56 -8.48 24.14 -17.69
C GLN A 56 -9.41 23.79 -16.54
N GLU A 57 -10.73 23.94 -16.71
CA GLU A 57 -11.73 23.57 -15.71
C GLU A 57 -11.67 22.08 -15.37
N ARG A 58 -11.53 21.21 -16.38
CA ARG A 58 -11.38 19.76 -16.14
C ARG A 58 -10.06 19.44 -15.44
N LYS A 59 -8.98 20.14 -15.77
CA LYS A 59 -7.69 20.00 -15.06
C LYS A 59 -7.78 20.41 -13.59
N ASP A 60 -8.47 21.51 -13.30
CA ASP A 60 -8.71 21.99 -11.94
C ASP A 60 -9.60 20.99 -11.17
N MET A 61 -10.60 20.41 -11.84
CA MET A 61 -11.46 19.38 -11.28
C MET A 61 -10.70 18.09 -10.95
N VAL A 62 -9.82 17.63 -11.84
CA VAL A 62 -8.93 16.48 -11.57
C VAL A 62 -8.06 16.76 -10.34
N SER A 63 -7.55 17.99 -10.19
CA SER A 63 -6.80 18.38 -9.00
C SER A 63 -7.65 18.34 -7.72
N GLN A 64 -8.96 18.61 -7.82
CA GLN A 64 -9.90 18.47 -6.71
C GLN A 64 -10.17 17.01 -6.34
N VAL A 65 -10.35 16.15 -7.35
CA VAL A 65 -10.49 14.69 -7.14
C VAL A 65 -9.24 14.12 -6.50
N ASP A 66 -8.04 14.51 -6.95
CA ASP A 66 -6.76 14.08 -6.37
C ASP A 66 -6.64 14.44 -4.89
N ARG A 67 -6.95 15.69 -4.50
CA ARG A 67 -6.98 16.09 -3.07
C ARG A 67 -7.95 15.26 -2.24
N THR A 68 -9.05 14.83 -2.85
CA THR A 68 -10.07 14.00 -2.19
C THR A 68 -9.60 12.57 -2.01
N VAL A 69 -8.92 12.00 -3.01
CA VAL A 69 -8.23 10.71 -2.87
C VAL A 69 -7.11 10.80 -1.82
N GLY A 70 -6.37 11.91 -1.78
CA GLY A 70 -5.40 12.20 -0.73
C GLY A 70 -6.02 12.19 0.67
N TYR A 71 -7.21 12.79 0.82
CA TYR A 71 -7.96 12.73 2.07
C TYR A 71 -8.42 11.31 2.42
N LEU A 72 -8.92 10.52 1.45
CA LEU A 72 -9.26 9.11 1.68
C LEU A 72 -8.06 8.33 2.24
N ARG A 73 -6.87 8.49 1.64
CA ARG A 73 -5.64 7.85 2.11
C ARG A 73 -5.26 8.30 3.53
N GLN A 74 -5.33 9.59 3.81
CA GLN A 74 -5.10 10.12 5.16
C GLN A 74 -6.03 9.47 6.19
N ARG A 75 -7.33 9.35 5.87
CA ARG A 75 -8.30 8.73 6.79
C ARG A 75 -8.05 7.24 7.00
N LEU A 76 -7.61 6.51 5.98
CA LEU A 76 -7.18 5.10 6.11
C LEU A 76 -5.95 4.96 7.03
N GLU A 77 -5.04 5.93 7.04
CA GLU A 77 -3.86 5.93 7.93
C GLU A 77 -4.28 6.24 9.38
N GLU A 78 -5.06 7.30 9.58
CA GLU A 78 -5.54 7.75 10.90
C GLU A 78 -6.41 6.71 11.61
N THR A 79 -7.14 5.90 10.85
CA THR A 79 -8.02 4.84 11.38
C THR A 79 -7.32 3.49 11.54
N GLY A 80 -6.05 3.37 11.13
CA GLY A 80 -5.30 2.11 11.14
C GLY A 80 -5.74 1.09 10.08
N LEU A 81 -6.63 1.46 9.16
CA LEU A 81 -7.12 0.57 8.10
C LEU A 81 -6.09 0.31 6.98
N SER A 82 -5.07 1.19 6.84
CA SER A 82 -4.09 1.12 5.74
C SER A 82 -3.34 -0.21 5.62
N SER A 83 -3.12 -0.92 6.72
CA SER A 83 -2.42 -2.22 6.70
C SER A 83 -3.32 -3.39 6.32
N ASN A 84 -4.65 -3.22 6.40
CA ASN A 84 -5.61 -4.33 6.37
C ASN A 84 -6.69 -4.16 5.29
N LEU A 85 -6.69 -3.03 4.57
CA LEU A 85 -7.69 -2.70 3.55
C LEU A 85 -7.06 -2.64 2.15
N ASN A 86 -7.72 -3.29 1.20
CA ASN A 86 -7.39 -3.22 -0.23
C ASN A 86 -8.23 -2.12 -0.90
N MET A 87 -7.56 -1.10 -1.45
CA MET A 87 -8.18 0.00 -2.17
C MET A 87 -7.91 -0.12 -3.67
N ILE A 88 -8.97 -0.17 -4.47
CA ILE A 88 -8.93 -0.07 -5.93
C ILE A 88 -9.55 1.26 -6.34
N ILE A 89 -8.82 2.03 -7.13
CA ILE A 89 -9.29 3.26 -7.79
C ILE A 89 -9.40 2.97 -9.28
N THR A 90 -10.60 3.12 -9.82
CA THR A 90 -10.86 2.94 -11.25
C THR A 90 -11.91 3.94 -11.73
N SER A 91 -12.23 3.88 -13.02
CA SER A 91 -13.27 4.68 -13.66
C SER A 91 -13.98 3.79 -14.68
N ASP A 92 -15.21 4.18 -14.99
CA ASP A 92 -16.13 3.61 -15.96
C ASP A 92 -15.71 3.86 -17.42
N HIS A 93 -15.30 5.07 -17.77
CA HIS A 93 -14.85 5.42 -19.12
C HIS A 93 -13.92 6.65 -19.16
N GLY A 94 -13.28 6.86 -20.30
CA GLY A 94 -12.60 8.12 -20.60
C GLY A 94 -13.55 9.20 -21.13
N MET A 95 -13.02 10.18 -21.87
CA MET A 95 -13.76 11.33 -22.40
C MET A 95 -13.10 11.84 -23.69
N GLU A 96 -13.90 12.13 -24.71
CA GLU A 96 -13.45 12.63 -26.03
C GLU A 96 -14.02 14.02 -26.31
N THR A 97 -13.30 14.85 -27.06
CA THR A 97 -13.78 16.17 -27.50
C THR A 97 -14.82 16.02 -28.61
N VAL A 98 -15.98 16.66 -28.46
CA VAL A 98 -17.02 16.64 -29.49
C VAL A 98 -16.69 17.61 -30.62
N ILE A 99 -16.72 17.12 -31.86
CA ILE A 99 -16.55 17.91 -33.08
C ILE A 99 -17.87 18.60 -33.40
N LYS A 100 -17.89 19.94 -33.33
CA LYS A 100 -19.11 20.75 -33.55
C LYS A 100 -19.28 21.26 -34.98
N THR A 101 -18.26 21.12 -35.83
CA THR A 101 -18.28 21.65 -37.20
C THR A 101 -18.97 20.73 -38.21
N ASP A 102 -19.11 19.44 -37.88
CA ASP A 102 -19.60 18.40 -38.79
C ASP A 102 -20.40 17.35 -38.00
N GLU A 103 -21.51 17.78 -37.41
CA GLU A 103 -22.36 16.94 -36.56
C GLU A 103 -23.33 16.06 -37.37
N ILE A 104 -23.56 14.83 -36.90
CA ILE A 104 -24.47 13.88 -37.55
C ILE A 104 -25.91 14.25 -37.17
N HIS A 105 -26.73 14.63 -38.15
CA HIS A 105 -28.14 14.96 -37.94
C HIS A 105 -29.05 14.01 -38.72
N LEU A 106 -29.63 13.02 -38.03
CA LEU A 106 -30.50 12.03 -38.66
C LEU A 106 -31.72 12.67 -39.34
N GLN A 107 -32.32 13.71 -38.74
CA GLN A 107 -33.47 14.40 -39.36
C GLN A 107 -33.18 15.02 -40.74
N LYS A 108 -31.91 15.27 -41.07
CA LYS A 108 -31.49 15.89 -42.34
C LYS A 108 -31.11 14.86 -43.41
N VAL A 109 -31.10 13.57 -43.07
CA VAL A 109 -30.71 12.51 -43.99
C VAL A 109 -31.79 12.33 -45.06
N GLN A 110 -31.37 12.31 -46.33
CA GLN A 110 -32.28 12.11 -47.45
C GLN A 110 -32.91 10.72 -47.39
N ASN A 111 -34.20 10.62 -47.72
CA ASN A 111 -34.99 9.37 -47.72
C ASN A 111 -35.17 8.71 -46.34
N PHE A 112 -34.74 9.36 -45.26
CA PHE A 112 -35.02 8.93 -43.90
C PHE A 112 -36.18 9.75 -43.31
N SER A 113 -37.10 9.09 -42.62
CA SER A 113 -38.20 9.73 -41.91
C SER A 113 -38.38 9.11 -40.54
N PHE A 114 -38.40 9.96 -39.52
CA PHE A 114 -38.74 9.57 -38.16
C PHE A 114 -40.19 9.09 -37.97
N GLN A 115 -41.03 9.22 -39.00
CA GLN A 115 -42.37 8.59 -39.00
C GLN A 115 -42.30 7.08 -39.24
N ASP A 116 -41.21 6.56 -39.82
CA ASP A 116 -40.98 5.13 -40.04
C ASP A 116 -40.36 4.45 -38.81
N ILE A 117 -40.09 5.19 -37.73
CA ILE A 117 -39.50 4.70 -36.49
C ILE A 117 -40.58 4.48 -35.43
N LYS A 118 -40.54 3.32 -34.77
CA LYS A 118 -41.42 2.93 -33.66
C LYS A 118 -40.81 3.29 -32.31
N PHE A 119 -39.51 3.07 -32.15
CA PHE A 119 -38.75 3.45 -30.96
C PHE A 119 -37.37 3.97 -31.38
N GLU A 120 -36.90 4.99 -30.66
CA GLU A 120 -35.58 5.60 -30.87
C GLU A 120 -34.93 5.89 -29.51
N LEU A 121 -33.64 5.60 -29.42
CA LEU A 121 -32.75 6.11 -28.39
C LEU A 121 -31.55 6.73 -29.11
N VAL A 122 -31.60 8.05 -29.28
CA VAL A 122 -30.58 8.89 -29.93
C VAL A 122 -30.43 10.15 -29.08
N ASP A 123 -29.50 11.04 -29.42
CA ASP A 123 -29.21 12.29 -28.69
C ASP A 123 -28.50 12.14 -27.33
N TYR A 124 -28.11 10.92 -26.94
CA TYR A 124 -27.37 10.63 -25.69
C TYR A 124 -25.86 10.42 -25.89
N GLY A 125 -25.30 10.92 -27.00
CA GLY A 125 -23.87 10.82 -27.29
C GLY A 125 -23.59 10.26 -28.69
N PRO A 126 -22.59 9.38 -28.84
CA PRO A 126 -22.20 8.84 -30.14
C PRO A 126 -22.95 7.57 -30.53
N HIS A 127 -23.77 7.00 -29.64
CA HIS A 127 -24.56 5.79 -29.91
C HIS A 127 -26.01 6.09 -30.24
N GLY A 128 -26.59 5.23 -31.07
CA GLY A 128 -28.02 5.26 -31.40
C GLY A 128 -28.62 3.86 -31.49
N LEU A 129 -29.87 3.74 -31.03
CA LEU A 129 -30.70 2.54 -31.20
C LEU A 129 -31.99 2.93 -31.90
N LEU A 130 -32.31 2.28 -33.01
CA LEU A 130 -33.54 2.52 -33.75
C LEU A 130 -34.32 1.21 -33.94
N GLU A 131 -35.61 1.26 -33.63
CA GLU A 131 -36.58 0.22 -33.97
C GLU A 131 -37.50 0.73 -35.09
N PRO A 132 -37.26 0.35 -36.35
CA PRO A 132 -38.17 0.66 -37.45
C PRO A 132 -39.54 0.01 -37.25
N LYS A 133 -40.59 0.63 -37.80
CA LYS A 133 -41.93 0.04 -37.90
C LYS A 133 -41.91 -1.25 -38.75
N PRO A 134 -42.90 -2.14 -38.58
CA PRO A 134 -42.99 -3.37 -39.39
C PRO A 134 -42.88 -3.08 -40.89
N GLY A 135 -42.01 -3.82 -41.59
CA GLY A 135 -41.76 -3.65 -43.03
C GLY A 135 -40.85 -2.48 -43.43
N LYS A 136 -40.35 -1.68 -42.48
CA LYS A 136 -39.52 -0.49 -42.75
C LYS A 136 -38.02 -0.67 -42.53
N LEU A 137 -37.59 -1.82 -42.00
CA LEU A 137 -36.19 -2.06 -41.61
C LEU A 137 -35.20 -1.79 -42.75
N GLU A 138 -35.38 -2.42 -43.91
CA GLU A 138 -34.48 -2.26 -45.06
C GLU A 138 -34.48 -0.82 -45.59
N GLN A 139 -35.67 -0.19 -45.67
CA GLN A 139 -35.79 1.20 -46.13
C GLN A 139 -34.99 2.15 -45.22
N VAL A 140 -35.12 2.00 -43.90
CA VAL A 140 -34.40 2.84 -42.92
C VAL A 140 -32.90 2.55 -42.95
N TYR A 141 -32.51 1.27 -43.01
CA TYR A 141 -31.11 0.86 -43.08
C TYR A 141 -30.40 1.44 -44.31
N GLU A 142 -30.98 1.28 -45.50
CA GLU A 142 -30.41 1.78 -46.75
C GLU A 142 -30.29 3.31 -46.77
N ALA A 143 -31.25 4.02 -46.17
CA ALA A 143 -31.18 5.48 -46.05
C ALA A 143 -30.03 5.94 -45.13
N LEU A 144 -29.73 5.20 -44.07
CA LEU A 144 -28.79 5.62 -43.03
C LEU A 144 -27.35 5.09 -43.23
N LYS A 145 -27.16 3.90 -43.82
CA LYS A 145 -25.86 3.18 -43.82
C LYS A 145 -24.67 3.95 -44.39
N ASN A 146 -24.91 4.90 -45.28
CA ASN A 146 -23.88 5.76 -45.88
C ASN A 146 -24.25 7.25 -45.76
N ALA A 147 -25.13 7.60 -44.81
CA ALA A 147 -25.64 8.96 -44.65
C ALA A 147 -24.58 9.95 -44.19
N HIS A 148 -23.54 9.47 -43.52
CA HIS A 148 -22.40 10.28 -43.08
C HIS A 148 -21.14 9.41 -43.06
N PRO A 149 -19.97 9.91 -43.52
CA PRO A 149 -18.72 9.12 -43.55
C PRO A 149 -18.19 8.71 -42.16
N LYS A 150 -18.79 9.27 -41.11
CA LYS A 150 -18.42 9.08 -39.69
C LYS A 150 -19.52 8.41 -38.87
N LEU A 151 -20.59 7.96 -39.53
CA LEU A 151 -21.68 7.23 -38.91
C LEU A 151 -21.61 5.78 -39.36
N HIS A 152 -21.54 4.87 -38.40
CA HIS A 152 -21.67 3.45 -38.65
C HIS A 152 -23.09 3.00 -38.31
N VAL A 153 -23.72 2.26 -39.21
CA VAL A 153 -25.08 1.73 -39.04
C VAL A 153 -25.06 0.24 -39.33
N TYR A 154 -25.47 -0.55 -38.35
CA TYR A 154 -25.51 -2.00 -38.46
C TYR A 154 -26.92 -2.51 -38.19
N LYS A 155 -27.31 -3.55 -38.93
CA LYS A 155 -28.34 -4.45 -38.43
C LYS A 155 -27.78 -5.16 -37.20
N LYS A 156 -28.64 -5.44 -36.23
CA LYS A 156 -28.27 -6.07 -34.97
C LYS A 156 -27.41 -7.33 -35.15
N GLU A 157 -27.76 -8.15 -36.13
CA GLU A 157 -27.11 -9.42 -36.45
C GLU A 157 -25.70 -9.24 -37.05
N GLU A 158 -25.43 -8.06 -37.61
CA GLU A 158 -24.18 -7.68 -38.28
C GLU A 158 -23.27 -6.83 -37.40
N PHE A 159 -23.74 -6.43 -36.21
CA PHE A 159 -22.97 -5.58 -35.31
C PHE A 159 -21.64 -6.25 -34.91
N PRO A 160 -20.51 -5.53 -34.88
CA PRO A 160 -19.21 -6.16 -34.70
C PRO A 160 -19.12 -6.96 -33.39
N ARG A 161 -18.82 -8.27 -33.51
CA ARG A 161 -18.84 -9.21 -32.39
C ARG A 161 -17.86 -8.85 -31.26
N ARG A 162 -16.77 -8.14 -31.57
CA ARG A 162 -15.76 -7.70 -30.59
C ARG A 162 -16.35 -6.85 -29.46
N PHE A 163 -17.41 -6.08 -29.74
CA PHE A 163 -18.08 -5.27 -28.72
C PHE A 163 -18.89 -6.10 -27.71
N ARG A 164 -19.24 -7.35 -28.05
CA ARG A 164 -20.13 -8.23 -27.24
C ARG A 164 -21.42 -7.53 -26.79
N TYR A 165 -21.96 -6.63 -27.61
CA TYR A 165 -23.05 -5.72 -27.23
C TYR A 165 -24.43 -6.16 -27.74
N ALA A 166 -24.52 -6.61 -28.99
CA ALA A 166 -25.80 -6.70 -29.71
C ALA A 166 -26.68 -7.91 -29.37
N ASN A 167 -26.13 -8.97 -28.77
CA ASN A 167 -26.88 -10.21 -28.49
C ASN A 167 -27.74 -10.09 -27.22
N ASN A 168 -28.69 -9.14 -27.21
CA ASN A 168 -29.64 -8.95 -26.12
C ASN A 168 -30.98 -8.43 -26.65
N THR A 169 -32.09 -8.80 -26.03
CA THR A 169 -33.44 -8.39 -26.46
C THR A 169 -33.68 -6.88 -26.33
N ARG A 170 -32.92 -6.19 -25.48
CA ARG A 170 -32.98 -4.72 -25.33
C ARG A 170 -32.31 -3.95 -26.47
N ILE A 171 -31.46 -4.62 -27.26
CA ILE A 171 -30.82 -4.00 -28.43
C ILE A 171 -31.77 -4.08 -29.63
N THR A 172 -32.01 -2.93 -30.23
CA THR A 172 -32.96 -2.75 -31.35
C THR A 172 -32.41 -3.31 -32.68
N PRO A 173 -33.27 -3.50 -33.69
CA PRO A 173 -32.85 -4.01 -35.01
C PRO A 173 -31.75 -3.20 -35.70
N LEU A 174 -31.70 -1.88 -35.48
CA LEU A 174 -30.61 -1.03 -35.97
C LEU A 174 -29.81 -0.46 -34.81
N VAL A 175 -28.49 -0.58 -34.91
CA VAL A 175 -27.51 -0.05 -33.94
C VAL A 175 -26.58 0.89 -34.69
N LEU A 176 -26.37 2.08 -34.11
CA LEU A 176 -25.59 3.15 -34.69
C LEU A 176 -24.46 3.53 -33.74
N TYR A 177 -23.30 3.88 -34.29
CA TYR A 177 -22.28 4.61 -33.54
C TYR A 177 -21.46 5.55 -34.42
N GLY A 178 -20.99 6.65 -33.85
CA GLY A 178 -20.09 7.60 -34.52
C GLY A 178 -18.61 7.27 -34.33
N ASP A 179 -17.77 7.70 -35.27
CA ASP A 179 -16.32 7.82 -35.07
C ASP A 179 -16.00 8.74 -33.86
N PRO A 180 -14.80 8.67 -33.26
CA PRO A 180 -14.39 9.55 -32.16
C PRO A 180 -14.71 11.03 -32.40
N GLY A 181 -15.38 11.65 -31.45
CA GLY A 181 -15.81 13.05 -31.48
C GLY A 181 -17.12 13.33 -32.25
N TYR A 182 -17.66 12.36 -33.00
CA TYR A 182 -18.90 12.52 -33.75
C TYR A 182 -20.11 12.01 -32.95
N VAL A 183 -20.99 12.93 -32.57
CA VAL A 183 -22.23 12.62 -31.85
C VAL A 183 -23.43 12.55 -32.79
N ILE A 184 -24.43 11.75 -32.42
CA ILE A 184 -25.63 11.52 -33.23
C ILE A 184 -26.80 12.33 -32.69
N HIS A 185 -27.31 13.25 -33.52
CA HIS A 185 -28.52 14.02 -33.25
C HIS A 185 -29.73 13.43 -33.97
N GLY A 186 -30.82 13.25 -33.23
CA GLY A 186 -32.06 12.68 -33.69
C GLY A 186 -32.98 13.71 -34.37
N ARG A 187 -34.18 13.89 -33.80
CA ARG A 187 -35.20 14.83 -34.29
C ARG A 187 -34.79 16.26 -34.05
N ILE A 188 -34.27 16.56 -32.87
CA ILE A 188 -33.89 17.91 -32.45
C ILE A 188 -32.59 17.77 -31.70
N LYS A 189 -31.64 18.67 -31.97
CA LYS A 189 -30.40 18.75 -31.20
C LYS A 189 -30.72 19.17 -29.76
N VAL A 190 -30.57 18.24 -28.81
CA VAL A 190 -30.79 18.49 -27.38
C VAL A 190 -29.51 18.46 -26.56
N GLN A 191 -28.42 17.89 -27.08
CA GLN A 191 -27.14 17.84 -26.38
C GLN A 191 -26.13 18.85 -26.95
N PHE A 192 -25.48 19.58 -26.04
CA PHE A 192 -24.55 20.66 -26.36
C PHE A 192 -23.18 20.47 -25.69
N ASN A 193 -22.92 19.25 -25.21
CA ASN A 193 -21.69 18.91 -24.52
C ASN A 193 -20.47 19.16 -25.40
N LYS A 194 -19.38 19.63 -24.80
CA LYS A 194 -18.08 19.81 -25.44
C LYS A 194 -17.20 18.56 -25.33
N GLY A 195 -17.42 17.76 -24.30
CA GLY A 195 -16.86 16.42 -24.14
C GLY A 195 -17.96 15.37 -24.16
N GLU A 196 -17.68 14.19 -24.70
CA GLU A 196 -18.63 13.08 -24.68
C GLU A 196 -17.89 11.74 -24.62
N HIS A 197 -18.60 10.68 -24.24
CA HIS A 197 -18.04 9.34 -24.14
C HIS A 197 -19.01 8.29 -24.70
N GLY A 198 -18.64 7.02 -24.57
CA GLY A 198 -19.37 5.92 -25.22
C GLY A 198 -18.98 5.74 -26.68
N PHE A 199 -17.79 6.15 -27.10
CA PHE A 199 -17.27 5.76 -28.41
C PHE A 199 -16.76 4.32 -28.37
N ASP A 200 -16.21 3.86 -29.50
CA ASP A 200 -15.53 2.57 -29.58
C ASP A 200 -14.52 2.39 -28.42
N ASN A 201 -14.62 1.26 -27.69
CA ASN A 201 -13.80 0.97 -26.53
C ASN A 201 -12.32 0.77 -26.87
N GLU A 202 -11.96 0.63 -28.15
CA GLU A 202 -10.57 0.62 -28.61
C GLU A 202 -9.92 2.00 -28.65
N VAL A 203 -10.71 3.07 -28.67
CA VAL A 203 -10.22 4.46 -28.71
C VAL A 203 -9.46 4.80 -27.43
N MET A 204 -8.27 5.38 -27.59
CA MET A 204 -7.40 5.69 -26.44
C MET A 204 -8.09 6.62 -25.43
N ASN A 205 -8.84 7.61 -25.92
CA ASN A 205 -9.58 8.55 -25.07
C ASN A 205 -10.75 7.91 -24.31
N MET A 206 -11.16 6.67 -24.62
CA MET A 206 -12.16 5.90 -23.86
C MET A 206 -11.57 5.01 -22.78
N LYS A 207 -10.24 4.84 -22.73
CA LYS A 207 -9.57 4.02 -21.72
C LYS A 207 -9.65 4.67 -20.34
N THR A 208 -9.66 3.85 -19.29
CA THR A 208 -9.82 4.28 -17.91
C THR A 208 -8.56 4.10 -17.10
N ILE A 209 -8.54 4.72 -15.93
CA ILE A 209 -7.49 4.48 -14.94
C ILE A 209 -7.78 3.18 -14.16
N PHE A 210 -6.71 2.53 -13.73
CA PHE A 210 -6.73 1.51 -12.70
C PHE A 210 -5.51 1.68 -11.80
N ARG A 211 -5.74 1.77 -10.49
CA ARG A 211 -4.72 1.80 -9.45
C ARG A 211 -5.20 0.94 -8.31
N ALA A 212 -4.30 0.16 -7.73
CA ALA A 212 -4.61 -0.68 -6.59
C ALA A 212 -3.51 -0.57 -5.54
N VAL A 213 -3.89 -0.53 -4.28
CA VAL A 213 -2.98 -0.47 -3.13
C VAL A 213 -3.61 -1.20 -1.96
N GLY A 214 -2.81 -1.98 -1.25
CA GLY A 214 -3.27 -2.74 -0.11
C GLY A 214 -2.34 -3.91 0.18
N PRO A 215 -2.57 -4.66 1.27
CA PRO A 215 -1.75 -5.81 1.64
C PRO A 215 -1.75 -6.92 0.58
N ALA A 216 -2.83 -7.06 -0.21
CA ALA A 216 -2.93 -8.10 -1.24
C ALA A 216 -2.14 -7.79 -2.52
N PHE A 217 -1.78 -6.53 -2.77
CA PHE A 217 -1.20 -6.10 -4.05
C PHE A 217 0.33 -5.98 -3.98
N LYS A 218 1.02 -6.34 -5.06
CA LYS A 218 2.45 -6.06 -5.23
C LYS A 218 2.70 -4.56 -5.24
N LYS A 219 3.74 -4.13 -4.54
CA LYS A 219 4.12 -2.70 -4.42
C LYS A 219 4.92 -2.26 -5.64
N GLY A 220 4.63 -1.06 -6.15
CA GLY A 220 5.38 -0.42 -7.24
C GLY A 220 5.32 -1.17 -8.57
N LEU A 221 4.32 -2.04 -8.75
CA LEU A 221 4.14 -2.79 -9.99
C LEU A 221 3.34 -1.96 -10.99
N GLU A 222 3.90 -1.82 -12.20
CA GLU A 222 3.18 -1.38 -13.38
C GLU A 222 2.80 -2.61 -14.22
N VAL A 223 1.61 -2.58 -14.81
CA VAL A 223 1.02 -3.71 -15.54
C VAL A 223 0.46 -3.23 -16.88
N ASP A 224 0.44 -4.15 -17.84
CA ASP A 224 -0.18 -3.90 -19.15
C ASP A 224 -1.68 -3.64 -19.01
N PRO A 225 -2.30 -2.91 -19.97
CA PRO A 225 -3.74 -2.69 -20.00
C PRO A 225 -4.53 -3.99 -20.04
N PHE A 226 -5.67 -4.00 -19.36
CA PHE A 226 -6.61 -5.13 -19.34
C PHE A 226 -8.06 -4.64 -19.35
N GLU A 227 -9.00 -5.50 -19.70
CA GLU A 227 -10.42 -5.13 -19.76
C GLU A 227 -11.05 -5.09 -18.36
N SER A 228 -11.94 -4.12 -18.13
CA SER A 228 -12.62 -3.90 -16.84
C SER A 228 -13.47 -5.09 -16.38
N VAL A 229 -13.92 -5.96 -17.30
CA VAL A 229 -14.64 -7.20 -16.97
C VAL A 229 -13.84 -8.14 -16.05
N ASN A 230 -12.51 -8.04 -16.04
CA ASN A 230 -11.64 -8.85 -15.18
C ASN A 230 -11.63 -8.36 -13.71
N ILE A 231 -12.10 -7.14 -13.43
CA ILE A 231 -12.11 -6.58 -12.07
C ILE A 231 -13.03 -7.37 -11.13
N TYR A 232 -14.15 -7.92 -11.64
CA TYR A 232 -15.05 -8.71 -10.80
C TYR A 232 -14.37 -9.96 -10.22
N ALA A 233 -13.64 -10.71 -11.06
CA ALA A 233 -12.88 -11.88 -10.62
C ALA A 233 -11.80 -11.51 -9.59
N LEU A 234 -11.12 -10.37 -9.80
CA LEU A 234 -10.16 -9.83 -8.84
C LEU A 234 -10.82 -9.47 -7.51
N LEU A 235 -11.99 -8.83 -7.51
CA LEU A 235 -12.72 -8.49 -6.29
C LEU A 235 -13.13 -9.75 -5.52
N CYS A 236 -13.61 -10.79 -6.21
CA CYS A 236 -13.96 -12.06 -5.59
C CYS A 236 -12.75 -12.74 -4.93
N GLU A 237 -11.59 -12.74 -5.60
CA GLU A 237 -10.34 -13.26 -5.03
C GLU A 237 -9.93 -12.50 -3.76
N LEU A 238 -9.98 -11.16 -3.79
CA LEU A 238 -9.61 -10.31 -2.64
C LEU A 238 -10.56 -10.46 -1.45
N LEU A 239 -11.81 -10.81 -1.71
CA LEU A 239 -12.86 -11.03 -0.70
C LEU A 239 -12.95 -12.51 -0.27
N GLU A 240 -12.15 -13.39 -0.88
CA GLU A 240 -12.19 -14.85 -0.65
C GLU A 240 -13.58 -15.47 -0.87
N ILE A 241 -14.32 -14.95 -1.84
CA ILE A 241 -15.66 -15.47 -2.20
C ILE A 241 -15.64 -16.16 -3.55
N THR A 242 -16.54 -17.15 -3.71
CA THR A 242 -16.74 -17.80 -5.00
C THR A 242 -17.42 -16.84 -5.98
N PRO A 243 -16.84 -16.57 -7.15
CA PRO A 243 -17.47 -15.73 -8.15
C PRO A 243 -18.67 -16.43 -8.81
N GLU A 244 -19.72 -15.66 -9.12
CA GLU A 244 -20.81 -16.11 -10.00
C GLU A 244 -20.33 -16.20 -11.46
N PRO A 245 -21.04 -16.89 -12.37
CA PRO A 245 -20.66 -16.95 -13.79
C PRO A 245 -20.47 -15.56 -14.42
N HIS A 246 -19.30 -15.32 -15.02
CA HIS A 246 -18.89 -14.03 -15.57
C HIS A 246 -17.96 -14.16 -16.79
N ASP A 247 -17.77 -13.07 -17.53
CA ASP A 247 -16.89 -13.01 -18.72
C ASP A 247 -15.41 -12.68 -18.42
N GLY A 248 -15.09 -12.22 -17.21
CA GLY A 248 -13.71 -11.92 -16.80
C GLY A 248 -12.87 -13.16 -16.49
N SER A 249 -11.56 -12.98 -16.29
CA SER A 249 -10.65 -14.03 -15.84
C SER A 249 -9.67 -13.51 -14.80
N LEU A 250 -9.58 -14.21 -13.65
CA LEU A 250 -8.60 -13.87 -12.60
C LEU A 250 -7.16 -13.94 -13.11
N SER A 251 -6.86 -14.83 -14.06
CA SER A 251 -5.49 -15.00 -14.60
C SER A 251 -4.92 -13.71 -15.19
N VAL A 252 -5.77 -12.78 -15.63
CA VAL A 252 -5.37 -11.49 -16.21
C VAL A 252 -4.83 -10.55 -15.14
N THR A 253 -5.39 -10.60 -13.92
CA THR A 253 -5.04 -9.72 -12.79
C THR A 253 -4.23 -10.42 -11.71
N GLN A 254 -4.08 -11.74 -11.78
CA GLN A 254 -3.41 -12.55 -10.74
C GLN A 254 -1.96 -12.13 -10.52
N ASN A 255 -1.28 -11.66 -11.58
CA ASN A 255 0.09 -11.17 -11.48
C ASN A 255 0.22 -9.89 -10.63
N MET A 256 -0.87 -9.16 -10.39
CA MET A 256 -0.91 -7.96 -9.53
C MET A 256 -0.88 -8.32 -8.05
N LEU A 257 -1.33 -9.53 -7.71
CA LEU A 257 -1.41 -10.02 -6.35
C LEU A 257 -0.03 -10.44 -5.84
N ALA A 258 0.26 -10.10 -4.59
CA ALA A 258 1.39 -10.69 -3.86
C ALA A 258 1.16 -12.20 -3.75
N LYS A 259 2.24 -13.00 -3.71
CA LYS A 259 2.09 -14.46 -3.49
C LYS A 259 1.30 -14.66 -2.19
N ASN A 260 0.10 -15.21 -2.31
CA ASN A 260 -0.89 -15.46 -1.25
C ASN A 260 -1.63 -14.20 -0.74
N ALA A 261 -2.19 -13.40 -1.66
CA ALA A 261 -3.17 -12.36 -1.39
C ALA A 261 -4.45 -12.95 -0.75
N GLY A 262 -4.51 -12.95 0.59
CA GLY A 262 -5.68 -13.41 1.37
C GLY A 262 -5.28 -14.08 2.70
N ALA A 263 -4.17 -14.83 2.71
CA ALA A 263 -3.73 -15.51 3.94
C ALA A 263 -3.03 -14.56 4.92
N SER A 264 -3.57 -14.43 6.13
CA SER A 264 -2.85 -13.85 7.27
C SER A 264 -1.57 -14.64 7.54
N LEU A 265 -0.43 -13.96 7.74
CA LEU A 265 0.84 -14.60 8.09
C LEU A 265 0.65 -15.38 9.40
N GLU A 266 0.95 -16.68 9.42
CA GLU A 266 0.92 -17.49 10.64
C GLU A 266 2.31 -17.91 11.08
N CYS A 267 2.70 -17.51 12.30
CA CYS A 267 4.00 -17.85 12.87
C CYS A 267 3.88 -18.82 14.03
N GLU A 268 4.89 -19.66 14.20
CA GLU A 268 5.00 -20.55 15.35
C GLU A 268 5.31 -19.75 16.63
N TYR A 269 4.54 -19.99 17.69
CA TYR A 269 4.77 -19.38 19.00
C TYR A 269 5.33 -20.40 19.99
N CYS A 270 6.58 -20.19 20.42
CA CYS A 270 7.16 -20.97 21.51
C CYS A 270 8.23 -20.20 22.27
N ASN A 271 8.49 -20.63 23.51
CA ASN A 271 9.59 -20.17 24.34
C ASN A 271 10.20 -21.38 25.04
N GLY A 272 11.51 -21.53 25.01
CA GLY A 272 12.19 -22.69 25.58
C GLY A 272 13.69 -22.50 25.75
N THR A 273 14.34 -23.60 26.10
CA THR A 273 15.77 -23.65 26.37
C THR A 273 16.44 -24.54 25.34
N ASN A 274 17.42 -23.99 24.62
CA ASN A 274 18.17 -24.58 23.50
C ASN A 274 17.34 -24.91 22.25
N ASN A 275 16.10 -25.38 22.39
CA ASN A 275 15.12 -25.56 21.31
C ASN A 275 13.69 -25.30 21.83
N CYS A 276 12.77 -24.94 20.94
CA CYS A 276 11.35 -24.93 21.24
C CYS A 276 10.52 -25.29 20.01
N THR A 277 9.36 -25.92 20.27
CA THR A 277 8.34 -26.19 19.26
C THR A 277 6.99 -25.76 19.79
N GLY A 278 6.19 -25.12 18.95
CA GLY A 278 4.89 -24.56 19.31
C GLY A 278 3.86 -24.69 18.20
N LEU A 279 2.71 -24.06 18.41
CA LEU A 279 1.64 -23.99 17.42
C LEU A 279 1.78 -22.73 16.58
N LYS A 280 1.45 -22.83 15.29
CA LYS A 280 1.28 -21.66 14.42
C LYS A 280 0.02 -20.89 14.83
N ARG A 281 0.11 -19.55 14.81
CA ARG A 281 -1.01 -18.63 15.07
C ARG A 281 -0.93 -17.45 14.10
N PRO A 282 -2.07 -16.87 13.68
CA PRO A 282 -2.11 -15.65 12.89
C PRO A 282 -1.39 -14.49 13.58
N CYS A 283 -0.64 -13.71 12.82
CA CYS A 283 0.03 -12.52 13.33
C CYS A 283 -0.96 -11.37 13.58
N PRO A 284 -0.82 -10.66 14.71
CA PRO A 284 -1.62 -9.47 14.98
C PRO A 284 -1.22 -8.30 14.06
N SER A 285 -2.15 -7.36 13.87
CA SER A 285 -1.91 -6.14 13.09
C SER A 285 -0.62 -5.42 13.50
N GLY A 286 0.24 -5.10 12.53
CA GLY A 286 1.54 -4.46 12.76
C GLY A 286 2.74 -5.42 12.88
N GLN A 287 2.52 -6.74 12.90
CA GLN A 287 3.58 -7.75 12.85
C GLN A 287 3.56 -8.46 11.48
N ASP A 288 4.58 -8.21 10.66
CA ASP A 288 4.66 -8.61 9.25
C ASP A 288 5.79 -9.63 8.97
N ALA A 289 6.33 -10.27 10.02
CA ALA A 289 7.38 -11.27 9.92
C ALA A 289 7.25 -12.34 11.01
N CYS A 290 7.71 -13.56 10.71
CA CYS A 290 8.02 -14.56 11.73
C CYS A 290 9.46 -14.36 12.20
N SER A 291 9.70 -14.46 13.50
CA SER A 291 11.04 -14.34 14.09
C SER A 291 11.42 -15.58 14.90
N ILE A 292 12.72 -15.85 14.92
CA ILE A 292 13.36 -16.69 15.93
C ILE A 292 14.39 -15.79 16.64
N SER A 293 14.25 -15.63 17.96
CA SER A 293 15.24 -14.97 18.79
C SER A 293 16.00 -15.99 19.61
N LEU A 294 17.32 -15.84 19.63
CA LEU A 294 18.23 -16.60 20.49
C LEU A 294 18.88 -15.63 21.47
N LEU A 295 18.74 -15.90 22.77
CA LEU A 295 19.28 -15.08 23.86
C LEU A 295 20.28 -15.89 24.69
N GLU A 296 21.44 -15.29 24.94
CA GLU A 296 22.47 -15.80 25.85
C GLU A 296 22.72 -14.79 26.97
N VAL A 297 22.62 -15.28 28.21
CA VAL A 297 22.78 -14.48 29.44
C VAL A 297 23.98 -15.02 30.24
N PRO A 298 24.68 -14.17 31.02
CA PRO A 298 25.93 -14.57 31.67
C PRO A 298 25.79 -15.72 32.66
N SER A 299 24.63 -15.82 33.31
CA SER A 299 24.41 -16.73 34.44
C SER A 299 24.05 -18.16 34.04
N SER A 300 23.94 -18.46 32.74
CA SER A 300 23.50 -19.78 32.27
C SER A 300 24.28 -20.22 31.03
N LYS A 301 24.69 -21.49 30.98
CA LYS A 301 25.20 -22.12 29.76
C LYS A 301 24.10 -22.39 28.73
N ASP A 302 22.85 -22.38 29.19
CA ASP A 302 21.67 -22.62 28.37
C ASP A 302 21.25 -21.36 27.61
N LYS A 303 20.95 -21.52 26.32
CA LYS A 303 20.44 -20.43 25.48
C LYS A 303 18.93 -20.43 25.51
N LYS A 304 18.31 -19.27 25.68
CA LYS A 304 16.85 -19.14 25.55
C LYS A 304 16.50 -18.93 24.09
N ILE A 305 15.49 -19.64 23.61
CA ILE A 305 14.98 -19.50 22.25
C ILE A 305 13.50 -19.15 22.30
N SER A 306 13.10 -18.16 21.51
CA SER A 306 11.70 -17.81 21.31
C SER A 306 11.37 -17.71 19.83
N LYS A 307 10.16 -18.14 19.49
CA LYS A 307 9.55 -17.97 18.17
C LYS A 307 8.26 -17.18 18.33
N SER A 308 8.04 -16.16 17.49
CA SER A 308 6.82 -15.35 17.50
C SER A 308 6.65 -14.60 16.18
N CYS A 309 5.52 -13.92 16.01
CA CYS A 309 5.43 -12.83 15.05
C CYS A 309 6.25 -11.63 15.54
N ALA A 310 6.74 -10.81 14.61
CA ALA A 310 7.56 -9.63 14.84
C ALA A 310 7.30 -8.56 13.77
N SER A 311 7.63 -7.31 14.10
CA SER A 311 7.63 -6.22 13.12
C SER A 311 8.90 -6.24 12.28
N SER A 312 8.81 -5.68 11.07
CA SER A 312 9.96 -5.40 10.21
C SER A 312 11.07 -4.60 10.90
N GLU A 313 10.75 -3.77 11.90
CA GLU A 313 11.75 -3.02 12.67
C GLU A 313 12.54 -3.92 13.62
N THR A 314 11.87 -4.85 14.30
CA THR A 314 12.51 -5.86 15.16
C THR A 314 13.44 -6.75 14.35
N CYS A 315 13.06 -7.06 13.11
CA CYS A 315 13.89 -7.84 12.20
C CYS A 315 15.18 -7.13 11.73
N LYS A 316 15.31 -5.81 11.91
CA LYS A 316 16.55 -5.07 11.60
C LYS A 316 17.59 -5.15 12.71
N LEU A 317 17.22 -5.55 13.93
CA LEU A 317 18.13 -5.59 15.07
C LEU A 317 19.29 -6.57 14.87
N GLY A 318 19.03 -7.71 14.22
CA GLY A 318 20.06 -8.72 13.95
C GLY A 318 20.73 -9.22 15.24
N LEU A 319 22.06 -9.09 15.34
CA LEU A 319 22.84 -9.40 16.53
C LEU A 319 23.07 -8.14 17.38
N ILE A 320 22.70 -8.22 18.65
CA ILE A 320 23.03 -7.22 19.67
C ILE A 320 23.83 -7.90 20.76
N GLU A 321 24.98 -7.35 21.10
CA GLU A 321 25.83 -7.82 22.20
C GLU A 321 26.19 -6.62 23.07
N VAL A 322 26.00 -6.75 24.39
CA VAL A 322 26.37 -5.73 25.37
C VAL A 322 27.23 -6.35 26.46
N THR A 323 28.46 -5.86 26.57
CA THR A 323 29.42 -6.30 27.59
C THR A 323 29.37 -5.34 28.79
N HIS A 324 29.11 -5.88 29.99
CA HIS A 324 28.92 -5.08 31.22
C HIS A 324 29.93 -5.40 32.33
N GLY A 325 31.04 -6.11 32.01
CA GLY A 325 32.23 -6.20 32.85
C GLY A 325 32.51 -7.58 33.44
N LYS A 326 33.79 -7.83 33.80
CA LYS A 326 34.27 -9.09 34.41
C LYS A 326 33.93 -10.35 33.58
N GLY A 327 33.95 -10.23 32.25
CA GLY A 327 33.59 -11.32 31.33
C GLY A 327 32.09 -11.57 31.16
N ASN A 328 31.23 -10.75 31.79
CA ASN A 328 29.79 -10.86 31.65
C ASN A 328 29.27 -10.05 30.46
N PHE A 329 28.40 -10.68 29.68
CA PHE A 329 27.78 -10.12 28.48
C PHE A 329 26.34 -10.62 28.36
N MET A 330 25.50 -9.85 27.70
CA MET A 330 24.23 -10.36 27.17
C MET A 330 24.24 -10.18 25.66
N ARG A 331 23.81 -11.21 24.94
CA ARG A 331 23.64 -11.13 23.49
C ARG A 331 22.35 -11.76 23.04
N GLU A 332 21.73 -11.12 22.06
CA GLU A 332 20.52 -11.57 21.41
C GLU A 332 20.73 -11.55 19.89
N SER A 333 20.30 -12.61 19.22
CA SER A 333 20.34 -12.70 17.76
C SER A 333 18.94 -13.03 17.25
N ILE A 334 18.41 -12.16 16.39
CA ILE A 334 17.10 -12.31 15.78
C ILE A 334 17.27 -12.58 14.29
N THR A 335 16.59 -13.62 13.82
CA THR A 335 16.43 -13.93 12.40
C THR A 335 14.95 -13.90 12.06
N CYS A 336 14.61 -13.32 10.92
CA CYS A 336 13.23 -13.23 10.48
C CYS A 336 13.03 -13.79 9.07
N CYS A 337 11.76 -14.07 8.77
CA CYS A 337 11.29 -14.33 7.42
C CYS A 337 9.87 -13.75 7.25
N LYS A 338 9.45 -13.49 6.01
CA LYS A 338 8.20 -12.76 5.71
C LYS A 338 7.23 -13.51 4.78
N GLU A 339 7.53 -14.75 4.42
CA GLU A 339 6.69 -15.54 3.52
C GLU A 339 5.70 -16.40 4.34
N ILE A 340 4.53 -16.70 3.78
CA ILE A 340 3.40 -17.31 4.50
C ILE A 340 3.63 -18.75 5.00
N ASP A 341 4.75 -19.38 4.62
CA ASP A 341 5.22 -20.66 5.18
C ASP A 341 6.71 -20.65 5.53
N CYS A 342 7.26 -19.47 5.78
CA CYS A 342 8.67 -19.37 6.07
C CYS A 342 8.95 -19.83 7.51
N THR A 343 10.04 -20.58 7.67
CA THR A 343 10.66 -20.83 8.96
C THR A 343 11.95 -20.04 8.98
N PRO A 344 12.12 -19.04 9.87
CA PRO A 344 13.37 -18.32 9.94
C PRO A 344 14.52 -19.30 10.22
N ALA A 345 15.69 -19.04 9.65
CA ALA A 345 16.88 -19.84 9.97
C ALA A 345 17.18 -19.71 11.47
N THR A 346 17.52 -20.79 12.17
CA THR A 346 17.87 -20.68 13.59
C THR A 346 19.11 -19.78 13.75
N PRO A 347 19.04 -18.70 14.55
CA PRO A 347 20.16 -17.81 14.76
C PRO A 347 21.36 -18.55 15.36
N THR A 348 22.56 -18.11 15.03
CA THR A 348 23.81 -18.59 15.66
C THR A 348 24.64 -17.40 16.10
N PHE A 349 25.28 -17.51 17.26
CA PHE A 349 26.19 -16.47 17.72
C PHE A 349 27.59 -16.64 17.13
N PRO A 350 28.24 -15.54 16.70
CA PRO A 350 29.66 -15.58 16.39
C PRO A 350 30.49 -15.87 17.65
N PRO A 351 31.75 -16.35 17.49
CA PRO A 351 32.68 -16.49 18.61
C PRO A 351 32.86 -15.16 19.34
N GLN A 352 32.83 -15.19 20.66
CA GLN A 352 33.00 -13.99 21.47
C GLN A 352 34.44 -13.47 21.35
N SER A 353 34.59 -12.18 21.05
CA SER A 353 35.89 -11.53 21.07
C SER A 353 36.21 -11.11 22.50
N THR A 354 37.16 -11.77 23.15
CA THR A 354 37.61 -11.40 24.51
C THR A 354 38.80 -10.44 24.51
N LYS A 355 39.31 -10.06 23.33
CA LYS A 355 40.49 -9.20 23.20
C LYS A 355 40.12 -7.73 23.48
N PRO A 356 40.72 -7.08 24.50
CA PRO A 356 40.51 -5.66 24.74
C PRO A 356 40.93 -4.82 23.54
N ASN A 357 40.14 -3.81 23.20
CA ASN A 357 40.40 -2.91 22.07
C ASN A 357 40.96 -1.54 22.49
N GLY A 358 41.31 -1.37 23.76
CA GLY A 358 41.85 -0.13 24.32
C GLY A 358 40.79 0.95 24.57
N LYS A 359 39.51 0.59 24.56
CA LYS A 359 38.39 1.45 24.92
C LYS A 359 37.76 1.01 26.24
N SER A 360 37.09 1.93 26.92
CA SER A 360 36.39 1.67 28.18
C SER A 360 35.06 2.40 28.28
N CYS A 361 34.09 1.76 28.94
CA CYS A 361 32.75 2.29 29.20
C CYS A 361 32.31 2.03 30.64
N PRO A 362 31.39 2.85 31.19
CA PRO A 362 30.67 2.49 32.39
C PRO A 362 29.81 1.24 32.12
N GLY A 363 30.06 0.15 32.84
CA GLY A 363 29.31 -1.11 32.73
C GLY A 363 28.53 -1.42 34.00
N CYS A 364 27.29 -1.88 33.83
CA CYS A 364 26.44 -2.37 34.91
C CYS A 364 25.20 -3.07 34.35
N PHE A 365 24.76 -4.13 35.04
CA PHE A 365 23.45 -4.75 34.81
C PHE A 365 22.73 -4.87 36.14
N SER A 366 21.52 -4.32 36.24
CA SER A 366 20.73 -4.37 37.47
C SER A 366 19.26 -4.69 37.18
N PRO A 367 18.74 -5.82 37.68
CA PRO A 367 17.32 -6.18 37.57
C PRO A 367 16.41 -5.43 38.55
N THR A 368 16.96 -4.64 39.49
CA THR A 368 16.19 -3.91 40.52
C THR A 368 16.23 -2.39 40.33
N GLY A 369 16.66 -1.92 39.16
CA GLY A 369 16.67 -0.51 38.77
C GLY A 369 17.88 0.31 39.24
N LYS A 370 18.54 -0.05 40.35
CA LYS A 370 19.75 0.68 40.82
C LYS A 370 21.00 0.10 40.18
N CYS A 371 21.64 0.87 39.30
CA CYS A 371 22.84 0.47 38.57
C CYS A 371 24.05 1.33 38.97
N THR A 372 24.95 0.78 39.78
CA THR A 372 26.25 1.39 40.08
C THR A 372 27.25 0.97 39.02
N ALA A 373 27.71 1.91 38.19
CA ALA A 373 28.58 1.59 37.07
C ALA A 373 30.04 1.41 37.50
N GLU A 374 30.67 0.33 37.04
CA GLU A 374 32.13 0.12 37.11
C GLU A 374 32.75 0.42 35.74
N VAL A 375 34.05 0.74 35.69
CA VAL A 375 34.75 0.90 34.41
C VAL A 375 34.99 -0.49 33.82
N VAL A 376 34.57 -0.69 32.57
CA VAL A 376 34.69 -1.93 31.83
C VAL A 376 35.49 -1.71 30.56
N ASP A 377 36.48 -2.57 30.33
CA ASP A 377 37.23 -2.59 29.08
C ASP A 377 36.39 -3.19 27.95
N CYS A 378 36.27 -2.45 26.87
CA CYS A 378 35.58 -2.90 25.67
C CYS A 378 36.48 -3.85 24.87
N THR A 379 35.84 -4.73 24.11
CA THR A 379 36.52 -5.80 23.38
C THR A 379 36.08 -5.82 21.92
N GLY A 380 36.92 -6.39 21.05
CA GLY A 380 36.59 -6.54 19.63
C GLY A 380 36.18 -5.22 18.97
N SER A 381 35.01 -5.20 18.33
CA SER A 381 34.44 -4.06 17.59
C SER A 381 33.67 -3.06 18.45
N ASP A 382 33.62 -3.24 19.77
CA ASP A 382 32.80 -2.38 20.64
C ASP A 382 33.48 -1.03 20.88
N THR A 383 33.02 0.00 20.19
CA THR A 383 33.59 1.36 20.23
C THR A 383 32.67 2.39 20.86
N TYR A 384 31.48 1.98 21.33
CA TYR A 384 30.47 2.84 21.94
C TYR A 384 30.07 2.34 23.33
N CYS A 385 29.67 3.28 24.18
CA CYS A 385 29.02 3.03 25.45
C CYS A 385 27.51 3.18 25.27
N VAL A 386 26.75 2.20 25.75
CA VAL A 386 25.29 2.23 25.76
C VAL A 386 24.76 2.32 27.18
N SER A 387 23.65 3.03 27.37
CA SER A 387 22.83 2.96 28.59
C SER A 387 21.36 2.94 28.20
N PHE A 388 20.57 2.03 28.76
CA PHE A 388 19.14 1.98 28.52
C PHE A 388 18.38 1.28 29.65
N VAL A 389 17.06 1.41 29.62
CA VAL A 389 16.13 0.74 30.53
C VAL A 389 15.18 -0.13 29.71
N THR A 390 14.95 -1.37 30.15
CA THR A 390 13.88 -2.23 29.63
C THR A 390 12.98 -2.70 30.77
N SER A 391 11.73 -3.04 30.46
CA SER A 391 10.70 -3.42 31.43
C SER A 391 10.00 -4.71 31.03
N THR A 392 9.50 -5.47 32.00
CA THR A 392 8.50 -6.53 31.76
C THR A 392 7.11 -5.91 31.71
N ASP A 393 6.25 -6.34 30.79
CA ASP A 393 4.89 -5.79 30.65
C ASP A 393 4.08 -5.86 31.95
N GLU A 394 3.34 -4.79 32.21
CA GLU A 394 2.36 -4.54 33.29
C GLU A 394 2.78 -4.73 34.76
N ASN A 395 4.03 -5.10 35.09
CA ASN A 395 4.51 -5.08 36.50
C ASN A 395 6.00 -4.68 36.63
N VAL A 396 6.22 -3.37 36.78
CA VAL A 396 7.19 -2.64 37.64
C VAL A 396 8.58 -3.28 37.93
N ILE A 397 9.22 -3.94 36.97
CA ILE A 397 10.64 -4.33 37.07
C ILE A 397 11.40 -3.66 35.93
N ASN A 398 12.23 -2.67 36.28
CA ASN A 398 13.09 -1.93 35.35
C ASN A 398 14.50 -2.53 35.38
N TYR A 399 14.91 -3.14 34.27
CA TYR A 399 16.28 -3.58 34.06
C TYR A 399 17.08 -2.40 33.53
N ASN A 400 18.10 -1.99 34.28
CA ASN A 400 19.04 -0.98 33.84
C ASN A 400 20.28 -1.67 33.28
N MET A 401 20.67 -1.31 32.07
CA MET A 401 21.87 -1.83 31.45
C MET A 401 22.78 -0.70 30.98
N LYS A 402 24.06 -0.83 31.29
CA LYS A 402 25.16 -0.02 30.79
C LYS A 402 26.30 -0.92 30.35
N GLY A 403 26.98 -0.58 29.25
CA GLY A 403 28.10 -1.39 28.79
C GLY A 403 28.71 -0.94 27.47
N CYS A 404 29.64 -1.75 26.99
CA CYS A 404 30.24 -1.62 25.66
C CYS A 404 29.32 -2.25 24.60
N ILE A 405 29.25 -1.63 23.41
CA ILE A 405 28.48 -2.10 22.26
C ILE A 405 29.14 -1.64 20.95
N SER A 406 28.85 -2.32 19.84
CA SER A 406 29.21 -1.87 18.49
C SER A 406 28.46 -0.59 18.08
N GLU A 407 29.07 0.20 17.21
CA GLU A 407 28.43 1.39 16.62
C GLU A 407 27.09 1.05 15.94
N SER A 408 27.08 -0.04 15.16
CA SER A 408 25.91 -0.48 14.39
C SER A 408 24.72 -0.84 15.29
N SER A 409 24.95 -1.67 16.31
CA SER A 409 23.91 -2.07 17.26
C SER A 409 23.44 -0.88 18.10
N CYS A 410 24.34 0.07 18.41
CA CYS A 410 23.95 1.31 19.10
C CYS A 410 23.03 2.19 18.25
N GLY A 411 23.31 2.31 16.95
CA GLY A 411 22.46 3.04 16.01
C GLY A 411 21.05 2.44 15.94
N LEU A 412 20.95 1.11 15.89
CA LEU A 412 19.67 0.39 15.86
C LEU A 412 18.87 0.56 17.16
N LEU A 413 19.51 0.44 18.32
CA LEU A 413 18.84 0.58 19.62
C LEU A 413 18.25 2.00 19.84
N LYS A 414 18.81 3.04 19.23
CA LYS A 414 18.28 4.41 19.34
C LYS A 414 16.92 4.60 18.68
N THR A 415 16.65 3.89 17.60
CA THR A 415 15.40 4.00 16.83
C THR A 415 14.41 2.91 17.19
N HIS A 416 14.89 1.81 17.78
CA HIS A 416 14.07 0.70 18.23
C HIS A 416 13.24 1.06 19.47
N LYS A 417 11.99 0.59 19.51
CA LYS A 417 11.04 0.90 20.59
C LYS A 417 10.44 -0.33 21.25
N GLU A 418 10.67 -1.52 20.71
CA GLU A 418 10.17 -2.77 21.29
C GLU A 418 11.15 -3.30 22.35
N GLY A 419 10.80 -4.41 22.99
CA GLY A 419 11.63 -5.04 24.01
C GLY A 419 12.81 -5.80 23.40
N VAL A 420 13.90 -5.87 24.17
CA VAL A 420 15.15 -6.57 23.80
C VAL A 420 15.63 -7.44 24.95
N PHE A 421 16.50 -8.39 24.64
CA PHE A 421 17.06 -9.39 25.55
C PHE A 421 15.97 -10.22 26.25
N GLY A 422 14.95 -10.63 25.50
CA GLY A 422 13.85 -11.46 26.02
C GLY A 422 12.88 -10.75 26.97
N ASN A 423 12.91 -9.42 27.03
CA ASN A 423 11.90 -8.61 27.71
C ASN A 423 10.83 -8.20 26.71
N ASN A 424 9.56 -8.29 27.11
CA ASN A 424 8.43 -7.91 26.24
C ASN A 424 8.16 -6.40 26.24
N GLY A 425 8.51 -5.69 27.32
CA GLY A 425 8.23 -4.26 27.44
C GLY A 425 9.28 -3.39 26.73
N PRO A 426 8.89 -2.15 26.35
CA PRO A 426 9.66 -1.30 25.46
C PRO A 426 10.99 -0.85 26.05
N ILE A 427 12.01 -0.73 25.18
CA ILE A 427 13.26 -0.06 25.53
C ILE A 427 13.07 1.46 25.67
N LYS A 428 13.65 2.05 26.71
CA LYS A 428 13.56 3.48 27.03
C LYS A 428 14.92 4.06 27.40
N ASN A 429 15.03 5.39 27.29
CA ASN A 429 16.19 6.17 27.71
C ASN A 429 17.53 5.68 27.10
N VAL A 430 17.49 5.24 25.84
CA VAL A 430 18.68 4.77 25.13
C VAL A 430 19.64 5.92 24.89
N THR A 431 20.84 5.83 25.46
CA THR A 431 21.94 6.73 25.15
C THR A 431 23.10 5.92 24.57
N CYS A 432 23.72 6.49 23.54
CA CYS A 432 24.93 5.96 22.93
C CYS A 432 25.95 7.07 22.80
N THR A 433 27.15 6.86 23.35
CA THR A 433 28.28 7.78 23.28
C THR A 433 29.54 7.02 22.86
N GLN A 434 30.49 7.71 22.23
CA GLN A 434 31.75 7.08 21.88
C GLN A 434 32.52 6.65 23.14
N ALA A 435 33.16 5.49 23.10
CA ALA A 435 33.91 4.95 24.23
C ALA A 435 35.23 5.70 24.46
N ASN A 436 35.59 5.85 25.73
CA ASN A 436 36.82 6.53 26.13
C ASN A 436 38.05 5.66 25.85
N ASN A 437 39.19 6.25 25.54
CA ASN A 437 40.45 5.51 25.56
C ASN A 437 40.75 5.07 27.00
N THR A 438 41.17 3.82 27.18
CA THR A 438 41.67 3.35 28.49
C THR A 438 42.83 4.24 28.90
N SER A 439 42.67 5.01 29.97
CA SER A 439 43.77 5.78 30.53
C SER A 439 44.79 4.80 31.07
N THR A 440 45.92 4.63 30.37
CA THR A 440 47.10 4.00 30.95
C THR A 440 47.49 4.82 32.17
N SER A 441 47.23 4.28 33.37
CA SER A 441 47.87 4.80 34.58
C SER A 441 49.37 4.62 34.38
N LEU A 442 50.07 5.71 34.06
CA LEU A 442 51.51 5.78 34.23
C LEU A 442 51.78 5.48 35.71
N SER A 443 52.49 4.39 35.97
CA SER A 443 53.05 4.06 37.27
C SER A 443 53.82 5.28 37.82
N PRO A 444 53.74 5.60 39.11
CA PRO A 444 54.48 6.72 39.69
C PRO A 444 55.94 6.28 39.91
N SER A 445 56.72 6.26 38.83
CA SER A 445 58.15 5.91 38.92
C SER A 445 59.06 6.63 37.91
N PHE A 446 58.56 7.62 37.17
CA PHE A 446 59.40 8.43 36.26
C PHE A 446 59.44 9.93 36.60
N GLY A 447 59.04 10.32 37.82
CA GLY A 447 59.12 11.71 38.31
C GLY A 447 60.51 12.18 38.75
N PHE A 448 61.55 11.33 38.68
CA PHE A 448 62.89 11.66 39.22
C PHE A 448 64.02 11.76 38.19
N LEU A 449 63.78 11.54 36.89
CA LEU A 449 64.85 11.65 35.89
C LEU A 449 64.90 12.98 35.11
N LEU A 450 63.86 13.82 35.15
CA LEU A 450 63.84 15.08 34.40
C LEU A 450 64.36 16.32 35.17
N LEU A 451 64.65 16.20 36.47
CA LEU A 451 65.27 17.29 37.24
C LEU A 451 66.81 17.22 37.29
N ALA A 452 67.43 16.13 36.83
CA ALA A 452 68.89 15.97 36.84
C ALA A 452 69.59 16.45 35.54
N LEU A 453 68.84 16.73 34.47
CA LEU A 453 69.37 17.12 33.15
C LEU A 453 69.33 18.63 32.86
N LEU A 454 68.76 19.44 33.76
CA LEU A 454 68.64 20.90 33.62
C LEU A 454 69.72 21.70 34.39
N LEU A 455 70.70 21.02 34.99
CA LEU A 455 71.80 21.65 35.75
C LEU A 455 73.20 21.48 35.11
N ILE A 456 73.31 20.89 33.91
CA ILE A 456 74.61 20.64 33.24
C ILE A 456 74.74 21.39 31.89
N THR A 457 73.97 22.46 31.68
CA THR A 457 74.15 23.35 30.51
C THR A 457 74.39 24.81 30.90
N LEU A 458 75.04 25.03 32.05
CA LEU A 458 75.48 26.36 32.51
C LEU A 458 76.98 26.43 32.83
N LEU A 459 77.75 25.42 32.43
CA LEU A 459 79.21 25.43 32.44
C LEU A 459 79.72 24.68 31.20
N LEU A 460 79.73 25.36 30.06
CA LEU A 460 80.71 25.30 28.96
C LEU A 460 80.29 26.25 27.84
#